data_AF-A0A4R5V0H9-F1
#
_entry.id   AF-A0A4R5V0H9-F1
#
_cell.length_a   1.000
_cell.length_b   1.000
_cell.length_c   1.000
_cell.angle_alpha   90.00
_cell.angle_beta   90.00
_cell.angle_gamma   90.00
#
_symmetry.space_group_name_H-M   'P 1'
#
loop_
_entity.id
_entity.type
_entity.pdbx_description
1 polymer ?
#
loop_
_entity_poly.entity_id
_entity_poly.type
_entity_poly.pdbx_seq_one_letter_code
_entity_poly.pdbx_strand_id
1 'polypeptide(L)' 'MDQIFDWCVSFLYWLSDLFGMTYKEINVWIFVIIWPLIILVQGLYIIRIKKQLRKYEEPKS' A
#
# COMPACT_ATOMS: atom_id res chain seq x y z
N MET A 1 -1.99 16.83 12.88
CA MET A 1 -2.87 15.84 12.23
C MET A 1 -3.21 16.27 10.82
N ASP A 2 -3.42 17.57 10.57
CA ASP A 2 -3.79 18.09 9.25
C ASP A 2 -2.67 18.02 8.20
N GLN A 3 -1.39 18.15 8.61
CA GLN A 3 -0.26 18.08 7.66
C GLN A 3 -0.18 16.75 6.89
N ILE A 4 -0.51 15.63 7.54
CA ILE A 4 -0.50 14.31 6.89
C ILE A 4 -1.67 14.21 5.91
N PHE A 5 -2.82 14.78 6.28
CA PHE A 5 -3.99 14.87 5.41
C PHE A 5 -3.71 15.77 4.20
N ASP A 6 -3.11 16.93 4.41
CA ASP A 6 -2.71 17.88 3.35
C ASP A 6 -1.68 17.27 2.40
N TRP A 7 -0.68 16.56 2.92
CA TRP A 7 0.27 15.82 2.09
C TRP A 7 -0.38 14.71 1.28
N CYS A 8 -1.31 13.98 1.88
CA CYS A 8 -2.05 12.95 1.16
C CYS A 8 -2.87 13.59 0.02
N VAL A 9 -3.64 14.63 0.31
CA VAL A 9 -4.44 15.36 -0.70
C VAL A 9 -3.56 15.99 -1.77
N SER A 10 -2.41 16.57 -1.42
CA SER A 10 -1.46 17.15 -2.38
C SER A 10 -0.85 16.09 -3.29
N PHE A 11 -0.53 14.91 -2.76
CA PHE A 11 -0.07 13.78 -3.55
C PHE A 11 -1.17 13.27 -4.50
N LEU A 12 -2.42 13.20 -4.03
CA LEU A 12 -3.58 12.87 -4.86
C LEU A 12 -3.76 13.85 -6.02
N TYR A 13 -3.67 15.15 -5.75
CA TYR A 13 -3.79 16.18 -6.80
C TYR A 13 -2.66 16.07 -7.83
N TRP A 14 -1.42 15.86 -7.39
CA TRP A 14 -0.29 15.64 -8.28
C TRP A 14 -0.47 14.40 -9.17
N LEU A 15 -0.98 13.30 -8.59
CA LEU A 15 -1.32 12.10 -9.35
C LEU A 15 -2.46 12.39 -10.35
N SER A 16 -3.49 13.13 -9.93
CA SER A 16 -4.63 13.46 -10.80
C SER A 16 -4.22 14.30 -12.01
N ASP A 17 -3.28 15.22 -11.84
CA ASP A 17 -2.73 16.04 -12.92
C ASP A 17 -1.86 15.21 -13.89
N LEU A 18 -1.05 14.29 -13.35
CA LEU A 18 -0.24 13.37 -14.16
C LEU A 18 -1.09 12.42 -15.01
N PHE A 19 -2.21 11.95 -14.46
CA PHE A 19 -3.15 11.06 -15.15
C PHE A 19 -4.21 11.83 -15.96
N GLY A 20 -4.31 13.15 -15.83
CA GLY A 20 -5.34 13.99 -16.46
C GLY A 20 -6.77 13.63 -16.04
N MET A 21 -6.95 13.06 -14.84
CA MET A 21 -8.23 12.56 -14.34
C MET A 21 -8.81 13.48 -13.27
N THR A 22 -10.13 13.48 -13.12
CA THR A 22 -10.80 14.26 -12.07
C THR A 22 -10.55 13.68 -10.67
N TYR A 23 -10.74 14.50 -9.63
CA TYR A 23 -10.59 14.07 -8.23
C TYR A 23 -11.47 12.85 -7.86
N LYS A 24 -12.63 12.69 -8.51
CA LYS A 24 -13.47 11.50 -8.28
C LYS A 24 -12.85 10.23 -8.85
N GLU A 25 -12.25 10.31 -10.03
CA GLU A 25 -11.63 9.18 -10.70
C GLU A 25 -10.34 8.75 -10.02
N ILE A 26 -9.50 9.71 -9.58
CA ILE A 26 -8.27 9.39 -8.84
C ILE A 26 -8.56 8.70 -7.50
N ASN A 27 -9.63 9.12 -6.81
CA ASN A 27 -10.07 8.46 -5.58
C ASN A 27 -10.44 7.00 -5.83
N VAL A 28 -11.22 6.72 -6.88
CA VAL A 28 -11.57 5.33 -7.25
C VAL A 28 -10.32 4.53 -7.59
N TRP A 29 -9.38 5.11 -8.34
CA TRP A 29 -8.10 4.47 -8.63
C TRP A 29 -7.32 4.10 -7.36
N ILE A 30 -7.30 4.98 -6.36
CA ILE A 30 -6.60 4.71 -5.10
C ILE A 30 -7.25 3.57 -4.33
N PHE A 31 -8.57 3.55 -4.23
CA PHE A 31 -9.27 2.44 -3.58
C PHE A 31 -9.14 1.12 -4.35
N VAL A 32 -9.14 1.15 -5.68
CA VAL A 32 -9.13 -0.06 -6.50
C VAL A 32 -7.72 -0.57 -6.81
N ILE A 33 -6.68 0.27 -6.74
CA ILE A 33 -5.30 -0.10 -7.10
C ILE A 33 -4.38 -0.02 -5.89
N ILE A 34 -4.32 1.12 -5.19
CA ILE A 34 -3.41 1.27 -4.05
C ILE A 34 -3.83 0.34 -2.91
N TRP A 35 -5.12 0.24 -2.61
CA TRP A 35 -5.59 -0.64 -1.53
C TRP A 35 -5.22 -2.12 -1.74
N PRO A 36 -5.52 -2.76 -2.89
CA PRO A 36 -5.07 -4.13 -3.12
C PRO A 36 -3.55 -4.26 -3.19
N LEU A 37 -2.83 -3.24 -3.69
CA LEU A 37 -1.36 -3.26 -3.67
C LEU A 37 -0.82 -3.31 -2.23
N ILE A 38 -1.38 -2.51 -1.32
CA ILE A 38 -1.03 -2.53 0.11
C ILE A 38 -1.32 -3.91 0.70
N ILE A 39 -2.51 -4.47 0.46
CA ILE A 39 -2.87 -5.81 0.95
C ILE A 39 -1.90 -6.86 0.41
N LEU A 40 -1.52 -6.78 -0.87
CA LEU A 40 -0.59 -7.72 -1.49
C LEU A 40 0.80 -7.61 -0.85
N VAL A 41 1.32 -6.40 -0.67
CA VAL A 41 2.62 -6.18 0.00
C VAL A 41 2.59 -6.69 1.44
N GLN A 42 1.53 -6.39 2.19
CA GLN A 42 1.36 -6.87 3.56
C GLN A 42 1.26 -8.40 3.62
N GLY A 43 0.50 -9.02 2.70
CA GLY A 43 0.41 -10.47 2.57
C GLY A 43 1.75 -11.12 2.27
N LEU A 44 2.52 -10.57 1.33
CA LEU A 44 3.87 -11.04 1.01
C LEU A 44 4.83 -10.89 2.20
N TYR A 45 4.72 -9.78 2.95
CA TYR A 45 5.53 -9.53 4.14
C TYR A 45 5.25 -10.55 5.24
N ILE A 46 3.98 -10.84 5.52
CA ILE A 46 3.55 -11.87 6.48
C ILE A 46 4.05 -13.25 6.04
N ILE A 47 3.94 -13.60 4.74
CA ILE A 47 4.44 -14.88 4.22
C ILE A 47 5.96 -14.97 4.39
N ARG A 48 6.71 -13.89 4.12
CA ARG A 48 8.16 -13.85 4.34
C ARG A 48 8.52 -14.08 5.80
N ILE A 49 7.84 -13.39 6.72
CA ILE A 49 8.08 -13.53 8.17
C ILE A 49 7.77 -14.96 8.62
N LYS A 50 6.62 -15.53 8.22
CA LYS A 50 6.27 -16.92 8.54
C LYS A 50 7.30 -17.92 8.01
N LYS A 51 7.81 -17.72 6.80
CA LYS A 51 8.89 -18.57 6.24
C LYS A 51 10.18 -18.47 7.05
N GLN A 52 10.53 -17.28 7.53
CA GLN A 52 11.71 -17.10 8.39
C GLN A 52 11.50 -17.76 9.75
N LEU A 53 10.34 -17.57 10.40
CA LEU A 53 10.00 -18.22 11.66
C LEU A 53 10.06 -19.76 11.57
N ARG A 54 9.50 -20.36 10.51
CA ARG A 54 9.56 -21.81 10.31
C ARG A 54 10.99 -22.35 10.19
N LYS A 55 11.94 -21.54 9.72
CA LYS A 55 13.37 -21.88 9.66
C LYS A 55 14.03 -21.89 11.05
N TYR A 56 13.49 -21.16 12.02
CA TYR A 56 13.95 -21.18 13.41
C TYR A 56 13.25 -22.27 14.24
N GLU A 57 12.06 -22.71 13.83
CA GLU A 57 11.31 -23.80 14.47
C GLU A 57 11.74 -25.21 14.07
N GLU A 58 12.61 -25.39 13.07
CA GLU A 58 13.33 -26.65 12.92
C GLU A 58 14.48 -26.65 13.96
N PRO A 59 14.33 -27.30 15.13
CA PRO A 59 15.44 -27.47 16.03
C PRO A 59 16.54 -28.18 15.24
N LYS A 60 17.74 -27.59 15.25
CA LYS A 60 18.97 -28.32 14.94
C LYS A 60 18.91 -29.65 15.69
N SER A 61 18.76 -30.72 14.92
CA SER A 61 19.08 -32.09 15.31
C SER A 61 20.46 -32.17 15.94
#